data_AF-A0A7S0WHD5-F1
#
_entry.id   AF-A0A7S0WHD5-F1
#
_cell.length_a   1.000
_cell.length_b   1.000
_cell.length_c   1.000
_cell.angle_alpha   90.00
_cell.angle_beta   90.00
_cell.angle_gamma   90.00
#
_symmetry.space_group_name_H-M   'P 1'
#
loop_
_entity.id
_entity.type
_entity.pdbx_description
1 polymer ?
#
loop_
_entity_poly.entity_id
_entity_poly.type
_entity_poly.pdbx_seq_one_letter_code
_entity_poly.pdbx_strand_id
1 'polypeptide(L)'
;ALAVGAVAATHAAGNGVARLVGSAALGAALAGVGYAKQSLDASGALAAIGVGFGSIYSDARFGSALAVFFFASSAATRVRSDVKVKIDEHFKAGGGRDWVQVAANGFVPTIIAMVYALIAVPSANVSLQGALASAFLGYYSCCCGDTFASELGVLSKSRPRLIIDPMRSVEPGTNG
;
A
#
# COMPACT_ATOMS: atom_id res chain seq x y z
N ALA A 1 -7.18 -10.29 7.83
CA ALA A 1 -6.80 -11.61 8.35
C ALA A 1 -6.49 -12.61 7.23
N LEU A 2 -7.43 -12.93 6.34
CA LEU A 2 -7.25 -13.96 5.29
C LEU A 2 -6.05 -13.70 4.35
N ALA A 3 -5.87 -12.47 3.85
CA ALA A 3 -4.78 -12.13 2.95
C ALA A 3 -3.38 -12.29 3.57
N VAL A 4 -3.21 -11.87 4.82
CA VAL A 4 -1.93 -11.99 5.56
C VAL A 4 -1.60 -13.47 5.82
N GLY A 5 -2.59 -14.28 6.21
CA GLY A 5 -2.41 -15.72 6.39
C GLY A 5 -2.04 -16.44 5.08
N ALA A 6 -2.65 -16.04 3.97
CA ALA A 6 -2.33 -16.60 2.66
C ALA A 6 -0.91 -16.22 2.21
N VAL A 7 -0.47 -14.98 2.46
CA VAL A 7 0.91 -14.53 2.18
C VAL A 7 1.93 -15.32 3.02
N ALA A 8 1.64 -15.57 4.29
CA ALA A 8 2.52 -16.40 5.12
C ALA A 8 2.61 -17.85 4.59
N ALA A 9 1.51 -18.40 4.10
CA ALA A 9 1.45 -19.75 3.56
C ALA A 9 2.32 -19.97 2.31
N THR A 10 2.54 -18.95 1.46
CA THR A 10 3.40 -19.08 0.28
C THR A 10 4.87 -19.31 0.62
N HIS A 11 5.29 -18.93 1.83
CA HIS A 11 6.68 -19.07 2.29
C HIS A 11 6.89 -20.30 3.18
N ALA A 12 5.83 -20.80 3.82
CA ALA A 12 5.89 -21.98 4.69
C ALA A 12 6.24 -23.28 3.95
N ALA A 13 6.01 -23.36 2.63
CA ALA A 13 6.19 -24.57 1.85
C ALA A 13 7.66 -24.88 1.47
N GLY A 14 8.59 -23.93 1.59
CA GLY A 14 10.02 -24.11 1.26
C GLY A 14 10.35 -24.38 -0.23
N ASN A 15 9.36 -24.55 -1.10
CA ASN A 15 9.52 -24.83 -2.52
C ASN A 15 9.47 -23.53 -3.35
N GLY A 16 10.54 -23.25 -4.10
CA GLY A 16 10.66 -22.03 -4.92
C GLY A 16 9.57 -21.89 -5.98
N VAL A 17 9.10 -22.99 -6.58
CA VAL A 17 8.00 -22.99 -7.55
C VAL A 17 6.67 -22.66 -6.85
N ALA A 18 6.42 -23.26 -5.69
CA ALA A 18 5.23 -22.96 -4.89
C ALA A 18 5.21 -21.49 -4.46
N ARG A 19 6.36 -20.94 -4.06
CA ARG A 19 6.49 -19.52 -3.73
C ARG A 19 6.22 -18.63 -4.95
N LEU A 20 6.78 -18.96 -6.11
CA LEU A 20 6.56 -18.21 -7.35
C LEU A 20 5.08 -18.18 -7.74
N VAL A 21 4.46 -19.36 -7.88
CA VAL A 21 3.05 -19.50 -8.28
C VAL A 21 2.13 -18.90 -7.24
N GLY A 22 2.37 -19.16 -5.95
CA GLY A 22 1.58 -18.61 -4.85
C GLY A 22 1.64 -17.09 -4.80
N SER A 23 2.82 -16.49 -4.99
CA SER A 23 2.97 -15.03 -5.00
C SER A 23 2.27 -14.38 -6.19
N ALA A 24 2.35 -14.99 -7.38
CA ALA A 24 1.66 -14.51 -8.56
C ALA A 24 0.13 -14.61 -8.40
N ALA A 25 -0.37 -15.74 -7.91
CA ALA A 25 -1.80 -15.96 -7.67
C ALA A 25 -2.35 -15.00 -6.62
N LEU A 26 -1.63 -14.77 -5.52
CA LEU A 26 -2.05 -13.82 -4.48
C LEU A 26 -1.98 -12.37 -4.94
N GLY A 27 -0.95 -11.98 -5.68
CA GLY A 27 -0.87 -10.64 -6.30
C GLY A 27 -2.07 -10.38 -7.22
N ALA A 28 -2.38 -11.34 -8.09
CA ALA A 28 -3.56 -11.29 -8.96
C ALA A 28 -4.88 -11.25 -8.17
N ALA A 29 -5.03 -12.07 -7.12
CA ALA A 29 -6.22 -12.09 -6.29
C ALA A 29 -6.42 -10.75 -5.55
N LEU A 30 -5.37 -10.17 -4.97
CA LEU A 30 -5.44 -8.86 -4.30
C LEU A 30 -5.82 -7.75 -5.28
N ALA A 31 -5.21 -7.72 -6.47
CA ALA A 31 -5.56 -6.78 -7.53
C ALA A 31 -7.02 -6.94 -7.99
N GLY A 32 -7.47 -8.19 -8.18
CA GLY A 32 -8.84 -8.52 -8.56
C GLY A 32 -9.86 -8.09 -7.50
N VAL A 33 -9.57 -8.31 -6.21
CA VAL A 33 -10.40 -7.79 -5.11
C VAL A 33 -10.44 -6.27 -5.12
N GLY A 34 -9.29 -5.62 -5.36
CA GLY A 34 -9.22 -4.16 -5.46
C GLY A 34 -10.05 -3.60 -6.60
N TYR A 35 -9.97 -4.21 -7.78
CA TYR A 35 -10.75 -3.84 -8.96
C TYR A 35 -12.25 -4.07 -8.73
N ALA A 36 -12.64 -5.26 -8.25
CA ALA A 36 -14.04 -5.60 -7.98
C ALA A 36 -14.68 -4.66 -6.94
N LYS A 37 -13.89 -4.16 -5.98
CA LYS A 37 -14.36 -3.19 -5.01
C LYS A 37 -14.30 -1.74 -5.51
N GLN A 38 -13.78 -1.46 -6.70
CA GLN A 38 -13.49 -0.11 -7.22
C GLN A 38 -12.43 0.68 -6.41
N SER A 39 -11.59 -0.03 -5.65
CA SER A 39 -10.41 0.55 -5.01
C SER A 39 -9.27 0.83 -6.01
N LEU A 40 -9.26 0.09 -7.12
CA LEU A 40 -8.32 0.21 -8.23
C LEU A 40 -9.11 0.35 -9.53
N ASP A 41 -8.62 1.14 -10.47
CA ASP A 41 -9.09 1.07 -11.85
C ASP A 41 -8.39 -0.09 -12.61
N ALA A 42 -8.70 -0.28 -13.89
CA ALA A 42 -8.11 -1.38 -14.67
C ALA A 42 -6.57 -1.26 -14.79
N SER A 43 -6.05 -0.04 -14.95
CA SER A 43 -4.61 0.23 -15.05
C SER A 43 -3.91 0.01 -13.71
N GLY A 44 -4.53 0.48 -12.62
CA GLY A 44 -4.05 0.30 -11.26
C GLY A 44 -4.06 -1.17 -10.84
N ALA A 45 -5.08 -1.93 -11.25
CA ALA A 45 -5.13 -3.36 -11.01
C ALA A 45 -3.95 -4.09 -11.67
N LEU A 46 -3.65 -3.81 -12.93
CA LEU A 46 -2.50 -4.40 -13.62
C LEU A 46 -1.17 -4.03 -12.95
N ALA A 47 -0.97 -2.76 -12.57
CA ALA A 47 0.22 -2.34 -11.84
C ALA A 47 0.32 -3.02 -10.46
N ALA A 48 -0.81 -3.19 -9.76
CA ALA A 48 -0.87 -3.81 -8.45
C ALA A 48 -0.49 -5.29 -8.48
N ILE A 49 -0.71 -6.00 -9.60
CA ILE A 49 -0.22 -7.38 -9.78
C ILE A 49 1.30 -7.42 -9.68
N GLY A 50 2.00 -6.51 -10.37
CA GLY A 50 3.47 -6.45 -10.34
C GLY A 50 4.03 -6.10 -8.97
N VAL A 51 3.50 -5.04 -8.36
CA VAL A 51 3.87 -4.60 -6.99
C VAL A 51 3.59 -5.71 -5.96
N GLY A 52 2.41 -6.32 -6.05
CA GLY A 52 1.98 -7.43 -5.20
C GLY A 52 2.88 -8.64 -5.35
N PHE A 53 3.13 -9.08 -6.58
CA PHE A 53 4.03 -10.20 -6.86
C PHE A 53 5.43 -9.95 -6.29
N GLY A 54 6.06 -8.82 -6.62
CA GLY A 54 7.43 -8.53 -6.19
C GLY A 54 7.56 -8.47 -4.67
N SER A 55 6.61 -7.82 -3.99
CA SER A 55 6.62 -7.71 -2.53
C SER A 55 6.34 -9.05 -1.84
N ILE A 56 5.33 -9.80 -2.31
CA ILE A 56 4.96 -11.10 -1.73
C ILE A 56 6.07 -12.12 -1.97
N TYR A 57 6.61 -12.22 -3.19
CA TYR A 57 7.65 -13.18 -3.53
C TYR A 57 8.95 -12.96 -2.75
N SER A 58 9.25 -11.71 -2.43
CA SER A 58 10.48 -11.34 -1.72
C SER A 58 10.50 -11.83 -0.27
N ASP A 59 9.43 -11.58 0.47
CA ASP A 59 9.26 -12.05 1.84
C ASP A 59 7.80 -11.93 2.28
N ALA A 60 7.30 -12.89 3.07
CA ALA A 60 5.94 -12.85 3.61
C ALA A 60 5.65 -11.58 4.43
N ARG A 61 6.65 -11.01 5.12
CA ARG A 61 6.49 -9.76 5.89
C ARG A 61 6.20 -8.58 4.99
N PHE A 62 6.87 -8.48 3.85
CA PHE A 62 6.65 -7.41 2.87
C PHE A 62 5.29 -7.52 2.21
N GLY A 63 4.90 -8.72 1.77
CA GLY A 63 3.56 -8.96 1.25
C GLY A 63 2.47 -8.65 2.29
N SER A 64 2.70 -8.96 3.56
CA SER A 64 1.76 -8.69 4.65
C SER A 64 1.62 -7.19 4.91
N ALA A 65 2.73 -6.45 4.98
CA ALA A 65 2.72 -5.01 5.17
C ALA A 65 2.06 -4.28 3.99
N LEU A 66 2.35 -4.69 2.75
CA LEU A 66 1.65 -4.18 1.56
C LEU A 66 0.13 -4.45 1.65
N ALA A 67 -0.28 -5.66 2.04
CA ALA A 67 -1.70 -5.98 2.19
C ALA A 67 -2.36 -5.11 3.27
N VAL A 68 -1.71 -4.89 4.41
CA VAL A 68 -2.20 -4.00 5.47
C VAL A 68 -2.37 -2.58 4.94
N PHE A 69 -1.36 -2.01 4.28
CA PHE A 69 -1.46 -0.69 3.64
C PHE A 69 -2.64 -0.65 2.67
N PHE A 70 -2.73 -1.59 1.74
CA PHE A 70 -3.78 -1.61 0.72
C PHE A 70 -5.19 -1.63 1.32
N PHE A 71 -5.44 -2.52 2.31
CA PHE A 71 -6.75 -2.63 2.92
C PHE A 71 -7.08 -1.46 3.85
N ALA A 72 -6.11 -0.99 4.65
CA ALA A 72 -6.32 0.15 5.54
C ALA A 72 -6.59 1.43 4.74
N SER A 73 -5.79 1.70 3.72
CA SER A 73 -5.99 2.83 2.80
C SER A 73 -7.29 2.72 2.01
N SER A 74 -7.68 1.51 1.58
CA SER A 74 -8.98 1.32 0.92
C SER A 74 -10.18 1.49 1.87
N ALA A 75 -10.01 1.15 3.15
CA ALA A 75 -11.03 1.37 4.16
C ALA A 75 -11.17 2.87 4.47
N ALA A 76 -10.05 3.58 4.67
CA ALA A 76 -10.01 5.03 4.90
C ALA A 76 -10.72 5.81 3.79
N THR A 77 -10.49 5.44 2.53
CA THR A 77 -11.16 6.07 1.38
C THR A 77 -12.70 5.99 1.45
N ARG A 78 -13.23 4.87 1.97
CA ARG A 78 -14.69 4.66 2.03
C ARG A 78 -15.38 5.36 3.20
N VAL A 79 -14.63 5.76 4.23
CA VAL A 79 -15.19 6.42 5.42
C VAL A 79 -15.93 7.69 5.00
N ARG A 80 -17.23 7.76 5.32
CA ARG A 80 -18.13 8.89 5.03
C ARG A 80 -18.06 9.39 3.59
N SER A 81 -17.97 8.45 2.65
CA SER A 81 -17.98 8.75 1.22
C SER A 81 -19.20 9.56 0.78
N ASP A 82 -20.36 9.36 1.43
CA ASP A 82 -21.60 10.14 1.24
C ASP A 82 -21.45 11.64 1.55
N VAL A 83 -20.58 11.97 2.51
CA VAL A 83 -20.24 13.36 2.85
C VAL A 83 -19.20 13.88 1.87
N LYS A 84 -18.15 13.09 1.57
CA LYS A 84 -17.06 13.46 0.67
C LYS A 84 -17.56 13.85 -0.73
N VAL A 85 -18.54 13.12 -1.28
CA VAL A 85 -19.19 13.45 -2.56
C VAL A 85 -19.73 14.89 -2.60
N LYS A 86 -20.12 15.46 -1.46
CA LYS A 86 -20.70 16.80 -1.39
C LYS A 86 -19.69 17.91 -1.15
N ILE A 87 -18.49 17.57 -0.66
CA ILE A 87 -17.50 18.55 -0.18
C ILE A 87 -16.17 18.49 -0.94
N ASP A 88 -15.89 17.39 -1.66
CA ASP A 88 -14.68 17.19 -2.43
C ASP A 88 -15.03 17.08 -3.93
N GLU A 89 -14.67 18.11 -4.69
CA GLU A 89 -14.88 18.18 -6.14
C GLU A 89 -14.13 17.09 -6.92
N HIS A 90 -13.05 16.55 -6.35
CA HIS A 90 -12.21 15.52 -6.98
C HIS A 90 -12.54 14.11 -6.51
N PHE A 91 -13.64 13.93 -5.78
CA PHE A 91 -14.02 12.64 -5.22
C PHE A 91 -14.22 11.56 -6.28
N LYS A 92 -13.48 10.45 -6.15
CA LYS A 92 -13.68 9.23 -6.94
C LYS A 92 -14.34 8.15 -6.08
N ALA A 93 -15.50 7.66 -6.51
CA ALA A 93 -16.19 6.57 -5.82
C ALA A 93 -15.28 5.33 -5.69
N GLY A 94 -15.07 4.88 -4.45
CA GLY A 94 -14.18 3.75 -4.14
C GLY A 94 -12.68 4.07 -4.14
N GLY A 95 -12.27 5.26 -4.58
CA GLY A 95 -10.88 5.69 -4.72
C GLY A 95 -10.34 5.52 -6.14
N GLY A 96 -10.61 4.37 -6.78
CA GLY A 96 -10.26 4.13 -8.18
C GLY A 96 -8.81 4.46 -8.53
N ARG A 97 -7.84 3.96 -7.75
CA ARG A 97 -6.43 4.31 -7.93
C ARG A 97 -5.91 3.80 -9.27
N ASP A 98 -5.26 4.69 -10.02
CA ASP A 98 -4.68 4.37 -11.33
C ASP A 98 -3.26 3.79 -11.20
N TRP A 99 -2.67 3.39 -12.34
CA TRP A 99 -1.32 2.83 -12.37
C TRP A 99 -0.25 3.81 -11.86
N VAL A 100 -0.44 5.12 -12.04
CA VAL A 100 0.52 6.15 -11.59
C VAL A 100 0.52 6.19 -10.07
N GLN A 101 -0.65 6.22 -9.44
CA GLN A 101 -0.79 6.19 -7.99
C GLN A 101 -0.28 4.89 -7.38
N VAL A 102 -0.49 3.75 -8.06
CA VAL A 102 0.04 2.45 -7.62
C VAL A 102 1.58 2.41 -7.74
N ALA A 103 2.14 2.90 -8.85
CA ALA A 103 3.59 2.99 -9.03
C ALA A 103 4.22 3.96 -8.02
N ALA A 104 3.63 5.14 -7.80
CA ALA A 104 4.11 6.13 -6.86
C ALA A 104 4.25 5.58 -5.43
N ASN A 105 3.27 4.79 -4.98
CA ASN A 105 3.28 4.21 -3.63
C ASN A 105 3.96 2.84 -3.54
N GLY A 106 4.07 2.11 -4.65
CA GLY A 106 4.43 0.69 -4.65
C GLY A 106 5.79 0.37 -5.25
N PHE A 107 6.31 1.20 -6.15
CA PHE A 107 7.51 0.86 -6.94
C PHE A 107 8.77 0.81 -6.09
N VAL A 108 9.08 1.88 -5.36
CA VAL A 108 10.24 1.96 -4.47
C VAL A 108 10.27 0.85 -3.42
N PRO A 109 9.20 0.61 -2.63
CA PRO A 109 9.21 -0.46 -1.66
C PRO A 109 9.31 -1.84 -2.31
N THR A 110 8.76 -2.04 -3.52
CA THR A 110 8.95 -3.31 -4.26
C THR A 110 10.41 -3.53 -4.62
N ILE A 111 11.14 -2.50 -5.06
CA ILE A 111 12.59 -2.60 -5.29
C ILE A 111 13.32 -2.96 -4.00
N ILE A 112 13.01 -2.28 -2.90
CA ILE A 112 13.61 -2.56 -1.58
C ILE A 112 13.40 -4.03 -1.19
N ALA A 113 12.18 -4.55 -1.37
CA ALA A 113 11.85 -5.94 -1.09
C ALA A 113 12.65 -6.92 -1.97
N MET A 114 12.75 -6.64 -3.28
CA MET A 114 13.51 -7.50 -4.19
C MET A 114 15.01 -7.51 -3.86
N VAL A 115 15.59 -6.34 -3.55
CA VAL A 115 16.99 -6.24 -3.11
C VAL A 115 17.19 -7.03 -1.81
N TYR A 116 16.28 -6.92 -0.85
CA TYR A 116 16.29 -7.72 0.37
C TYR A 116 16.34 -9.22 0.06
N ALA A 117 15.48 -9.70 -0.85
CA ALA A 117 15.43 -11.11 -1.22
C ALA A 117 16.72 -11.61 -1.90
N LEU A 118 17.36 -10.76 -2.72
CA LEU A 118 18.63 -11.10 -3.38
C LEU A 118 19.79 -11.23 -2.40
N ILE A 119 19.79 -10.45 -1.32
CA ILE A 119 20.84 -10.50 -0.29
C ILE A 119 20.47 -11.42 0.88
N ALA A 120 19.33 -12.11 0.83
CA ALA A 120 18.85 -13.03 1.86
C ALA A 120 19.57 -14.39 1.81
N VAL A 121 20.88 -14.38 2.00
CA VAL A 121 21.74 -15.58 2.06
C VAL A 121 22.19 -15.88 3.50
N PRO A 122 22.55 -17.12 3.86
CA PRO A 122 22.96 -17.47 5.23
C PRO A 122 24.13 -16.63 5.79
N SER A 123 24.99 -16.12 4.93
CA SER A 123 26.14 -15.26 5.29
C SER A 123 25.85 -13.76 5.18
N ALA A 124 24.59 -13.37 5.08
CA ALA A 124 24.22 -12.01 4.78
C ALA A 124 24.51 -11.04 5.93
N ASN A 125 24.74 -9.78 5.56
CA ASN A 125 24.88 -8.69 6.51
C ASN A 125 23.51 -8.40 7.16
N VAL A 126 23.35 -8.86 8.41
CA VAL A 126 22.13 -8.71 9.21
C VAL A 126 21.74 -7.24 9.38
N SER A 127 22.71 -6.33 9.50
CA SER A 127 22.46 -4.89 9.64
C SER A 127 21.85 -4.30 8.37
N LEU A 128 22.35 -4.68 7.19
CA LEU A 128 21.79 -4.20 5.91
C LEU A 128 20.37 -4.73 5.68
N GLN A 129 20.12 -6.01 5.98
CA GLN A 129 18.78 -6.59 5.89
C GLN A 129 17.79 -5.90 6.83
N GLY A 130 18.19 -5.63 8.07
CA GLY A 130 17.40 -4.87 9.03
C GLY A 130 17.09 -3.46 8.54
N ALA A 131 18.08 -2.78 7.95
CA ALA A 131 17.90 -1.45 7.36
C ALA A 131 16.90 -1.46 6.19
N LEU A 132 16.99 -2.42 5.27
CA LEU A 132 16.04 -2.56 4.16
C LEU A 132 14.61 -2.87 4.65
N ALA A 133 14.47 -3.76 5.62
CA ALA A 133 13.16 -4.07 6.19
C ALA A 133 12.54 -2.85 6.89
N SER A 134 13.36 -2.06 7.59
CA SER A 134 12.94 -0.83 8.26
C SER A 134 12.60 0.26 7.24
N ALA A 135 13.37 0.40 6.16
CA ALA A 135 13.09 1.32 5.07
C ALA A 135 11.76 0.99 4.36
N PHE A 136 11.49 -0.29 4.10
CA PHE A 136 10.23 -0.74 3.54
C PHE A 136 9.04 -0.37 4.43
N LEU A 137 9.13 -0.66 5.74
CA LEU A 137 8.07 -0.35 6.69
C LEU A 137 7.88 1.15 6.87
N GLY A 138 8.97 1.92 6.95
CA GLY A 138 8.94 3.37 7.03
C GLY A 138 8.26 3.99 5.81
N TYR A 139 8.59 3.50 4.61
CA TYR A 139 7.98 3.97 3.36
C TYR A 139 6.46 3.78 3.35
N TYR A 140 5.97 2.57 3.64
CA TYR A 140 4.53 2.34 3.71
C TYR A 140 3.85 3.09 4.85
N SER A 141 4.56 3.37 5.94
CA SER A 141 4.06 4.24 7.02
C SER A 141 3.85 5.68 6.52
N CYS A 142 4.77 6.20 5.71
CA CYS A 142 4.60 7.50 5.04
C CYS A 142 3.42 7.48 4.05
N CYS A 143 3.30 6.45 3.20
CA CYS A 143 2.17 6.31 2.29
C CYS A 143 0.82 6.22 3.03
N CYS A 144 0.77 5.50 4.16
CA CYS A 144 -0.39 5.48 5.05
C CYS A 144 -0.71 6.88 5.56
N GLY A 145 0.29 7.62 6.04
CA GLY A 145 0.14 8.97 6.54
C GLY A 145 -0.47 9.91 5.50
N ASP A 146 0.09 9.91 4.30
CA ASP A 146 -0.40 10.71 3.15
C ASP A 146 -1.84 10.35 2.77
N THR A 147 -2.14 9.05 2.62
CA THR A 147 -3.48 8.60 2.24
C THR A 147 -4.51 8.87 3.36
N PHE A 148 -4.15 8.66 4.63
CA PHE A 148 -5.10 8.89 5.72
C PHE A 148 -5.33 10.38 5.96
N ALA A 149 -4.30 11.21 5.77
CA ALA A 149 -4.44 12.66 5.87
C ALA A 149 -5.40 13.22 4.82
N SER A 150 -5.28 12.81 3.56
CA SER A 150 -6.20 13.22 2.50
C SER A 150 -7.62 12.66 2.69
N GLU A 151 -7.73 11.38 3.05
CA GLU A 151 -9.03 10.70 3.14
C GLU A 151 -9.81 10.98 4.43
N LEU A 152 -9.13 11.17 5.57
CA LEU A 152 -9.79 11.42 6.85
C LEU A 152 -9.68 12.89 7.27
N GLY A 153 -8.62 13.58 6.86
CA GLY A 153 -8.40 14.99 7.21
C GLY A 153 -9.43 15.94 6.60
N VAL A 154 -9.97 15.60 5.42
CA VAL A 154 -11.10 16.34 4.82
C VAL A 154 -12.36 16.34 5.71
N LEU A 155 -12.49 15.35 6.60
CA LEU A 155 -13.61 15.21 7.54
C LEU A 155 -13.35 15.92 8.88
N SER A 156 -12.27 16.70 9.00
CA SER A 156 -11.93 17.41 10.24
C SER A 156 -13.01 18.42 10.62
N LYS A 157 -13.42 18.40 11.90
CA LYS A 157 -14.36 19.38 12.46
C LYS A 157 -13.70 20.72 12.78
N SER A 158 -12.40 20.70 13.06
CA SER A 158 -11.58 21.89 13.31
C SER A 158 -10.74 22.22 12.08
N ARG A 159 -10.39 23.50 11.93
CA ARG A 159 -9.50 23.94 10.85
C ARG A 159 -8.08 23.41 11.08
N PRO A 160 -7.50 22.62 10.16
CA PRO A 160 -6.11 22.19 10.25
C PRO A 160 -5.15 23.38 10.08
N ARG A 161 -3.90 23.18 10.51
CA ARG A 161 -2.78 24.13 10.31
C ARG A 161 -1.89 23.63 9.18
N LEU A 162 -1.35 24.55 8.37
CA LEU A 162 -0.49 24.22 7.24
C LEU A 162 0.88 23.73 7.75
N ILE A 163 1.43 22.66 7.15
CA ILE A 163 2.71 22.08 7.61
C ILE A 163 3.88 23.06 7.39
N ILE A 164 3.89 23.75 6.26
CA ILE A 164 4.93 24.75 5.92
C ILE A 164 4.76 26.10 6.65
N ASP A 165 3.58 26.36 7.23
CA ASP A 165 3.30 27.56 8.04
C ASP A 165 2.32 27.20 9.19
N PRO A 166 2.84 26.74 10.33
CA PRO A 166 2.01 26.28 11.45
C PRO A 166 1.12 27.37 12.07
N MET A 167 1.33 28.65 11.75
CA MET A 167 0.49 29.74 12.24
C MET A 167 -0.74 29.96 11.35
N ARG A 168 -0.73 29.47 10.12
CA ARG A 168 -1.83 29.57 9.18
C ARG A 168 -2.82 28.42 9.35
N SER A 169 -4.08 28.77 9.66
CA SER A 169 -5.20 27.82 9.61
C SER A 169 -5.79 27.77 8.20
N VAL A 170 -6.08 26.56 7.71
CA VAL A 170 -6.59 26.32 6.35
C VAL A 170 -7.89 25.52 6.42
N GLU A 171 -8.63 25.46 5.31
CA GLU A 171 -9.84 24.62 5.25
C GLU A 171 -9.48 23.13 5.22
N PRO A 172 -10.30 22.25 5.82
CA PRO A 172 -10.14 20.80 5.69
C PRO A 172 -10.05 20.37 4.22
N GLY A 173 -9.11 19.47 3.91
CA GLY A 173 -8.84 19.04 2.53
C GLY A 173 -7.84 19.91 1.77
N THR A 174 -7.31 20.98 2.37
CA THR A 174 -6.16 21.71 1.81
C THR A 174 -4.93 20.81 1.82
N ASN A 175 -4.31 20.59 0.66
CA ASN A 175 -3.03 19.87 0.57
C ASN A 175 -1.93 20.65 1.32
N GLY A 176 -1.21 19.92 2.17
CA GLY A 176 -0.20 20.46 3.09
C GLY A 176 1.17 20.71 2.48
#